data_AF-A0A7L4ZCJ7-F1
#
_entry.id   AF-A0A7L4ZCJ7-F1
#
_cell.length_a   1.000
_cell.length_b   1.000
_cell.length_c   1.000
_cell.angle_alpha   90.00
_cell.angle_beta   90.00
_cell.angle_gamma   90.00
#
_symmetry.space_group_name_H-M   'P 1'
#
loop_
_entity.id
_entity.type
_entity.pdbx_description
1 polymer ?
#
loop_
_entity_poly.entity_id
_entity_poly.type
_entity_poly.pdbx_seq_one_letter_code
_entity_poly.pdbx_strand_id
1 'polypeptide(L)'
;MPHGSWRVLDLDLAARLVAACRAGCQPCQQTLIPKVVKEKRATLAALAGAVYGAVPTVGFAASDTTRQWAPLARTAMQAGSGDEAFAAVDAMDEAAAAALLDDALDHWAMGDGPVLAKLSGRSPKAPHDAGPPTRWTPSGRPGSTSSPWTTWT
;
A
#
# COMPACT_ATOMS: atom_id res chain seq x y z
N MET A 1 -1.92 4.15 -21.06
CA MET A 1 -1.05 4.96 -20.19
C MET A 1 -1.97 5.76 -19.27
N PRO A 2 -2.00 5.56 -17.95
CA PRO A 2 -2.78 6.42 -17.08
C PRO A 2 -2.01 7.73 -16.93
N HIS A 3 -2.45 8.76 -17.66
CA HIS A 3 -1.94 10.12 -17.56
C HIS A 3 -2.85 10.90 -16.61
N GLY A 4 -2.27 11.42 -15.53
CA GLY A 4 -2.91 12.37 -14.64
C GLY A 4 -1.81 13.23 -14.03
N SER A 5 -1.62 14.43 -14.59
CA SER A 5 -0.54 15.39 -14.34
C SER A 5 0.85 14.95 -14.84
N TRP A 6 1.54 15.82 -15.58
CA TRP A 6 2.90 15.64 -16.12
C TRP A 6 3.99 15.65 -15.03
N ARG A 7 3.66 15.23 -13.80
CA ARG A 7 4.50 15.33 -12.62
C ARG A 7 5.24 14.02 -12.40
N VAL A 8 6.55 14.12 -12.23
CA VAL A 8 7.40 12.96 -11.93
C VAL A 8 7.18 12.57 -10.46
N LEU A 9 6.54 11.44 -10.25
CA LEU A 9 6.39 10.84 -8.93
C LEU A 9 7.64 10.03 -8.57
N ASP A 10 8.19 10.28 -7.40
CA ASP A 10 9.28 9.48 -6.83
C ASP A 10 8.68 8.33 -6.01
N LEU A 11 8.33 7.23 -6.71
CA LEU A 11 7.67 6.08 -6.12
C LEU A 11 8.60 5.29 -5.17
N ASP A 12 9.90 5.28 -5.43
CA ASP A 12 10.88 4.64 -4.56
C ASP A 12 11.02 5.40 -3.24
N LEU A 13 11.05 6.73 -3.29
CA LEU A 13 11.04 7.56 -2.09
C LEU A 13 9.73 7.36 -1.29
N ALA A 14 8.59 7.34 -1.98
CA ALA A 14 7.29 7.07 -1.35
C ALA A 14 7.27 5.72 -0.63
N ALA A 15 7.72 4.65 -1.31
CA ALA A 15 7.76 3.31 -0.76
C ALA A 15 8.69 3.22 0.46
N ARG A 16 9.87 3.85 0.40
CA ARG A 16 10.80 3.92 1.53
C ARG A 16 10.21 4.66 2.73
N LEU A 17 9.51 5.77 2.48
CA LEU A 17 8.87 6.55 3.53
C LEU A 17 7.75 5.76 4.21
N VAL A 18 6.86 5.12 3.43
CA VAL A 18 5.79 4.26 3.95
C VAL A 18 6.38 3.07 4.72
N ALA A 19 7.45 2.44 4.21
CA ALA A 19 8.13 1.34 4.90
C ALA A 19 8.76 1.79 6.23
N ALA A 20 9.42 2.95 6.24
CA ALA A 20 9.99 3.55 7.45
C ALA A 20 8.90 3.89 8.48
N CYS A 21 7.76 4.38 8.02
CA CYS A 21 6.60 4.69 8.86
C CYS A 21 6.03 3.42 9.50
N ARG A 22 5.77 2.37 8.70
CA ARG A 22 5.29 1.07 9.20
C ARG A 22 6.28 0.38 10.15
N ALA A 23 7.56 0.58 9.94
CA ALA A 23 8.61 0.06 10.82
C ALA A 23 8.81 0.91 12.09
N GLY A 24 8.13 2.05 12.24
CA GLY A 24 8.35 2.99 13.33
C GLY A 24 9.75 3.62 13.34
N CYS A 25 10.47 3.62 12.21
CA CYS A 25 11.83 4.16 12.12
C CYS A 25 11.82 5.70 12.11
N GLN A 26 11.81 6.32 13.28
CA GLN A 26 11.82 7.79 13.42
C GLN A 26 13.04 8.47 12.76
N PRO A 27 14.28 7.98 12.90
CA PRO A 27 15.44 8.58 12.21
C PRO A 27 15.32 8.53 10.68
N CYS A 28 14.74 7.45 10.15
CA CYS A 28 14.47 7.32 8.72
C CYS A 28 13.45 8.37 8.26
N GLN A 29 12.36 8.53 9.01
CA GLN A 29 11.31 9.51 8.71
C GLN A 29 11.86 10.94 8.75
N GLN A 30 12.63 11.31 9.77
CA GLN A 30 13.27 12.64 9.87
C GLN A 30 14.19 12.97 8.69
N THR A 31 14.80 11.95 8.06
CA THR A 31 15.66 12.14 6.89
C THR A 31 14.86 12.25 5.58
N LEU A 32 13.69 11.60 5.50
CA LEU A 32 12.91 11.48 4.26
C LEU A 32 11.79 12.53 4.16
N ILE A 33 11.14 12.88 5.28
CA ILE A 33 10.03 13.85 5.34
C ILE A 33 10.45 15.21 4.74
N PRO A 34 11.59 15.83 5.13
CA PRO A 34 11.98 17.11 4.57
C PRO A 34 12.18 17.08 3.06
N LYS A 35 12.69 15.96 2.53
CA LYS A 35 12.86 15.77 1.08
C LYS A 35 11.53 15.72 0.36
N VAL A 36 10.56 14.99 0.92
CA VAL A 36 9.21 14.92 0.34
C VAL A 36 8.50 16.28 0.39
N VAL A 37 8.55 16.95 1.54
CA VAL A 37 7.90 18.25 1.76
C VAL A 37 8.53 19.36 0.90
N LYS A 38 9.86 19.42 0.77
CA LYS A 38 10.52 20.52 0.05
C LYS A 38 10.67 20.28 -1.44
N GLU A 39 10.99 19.04 -1.83
CA GLU A 39 11.46 18.75 -3.19
C GLU A 39 10.48 17.91 -4.01
N LYS A 40 9.58 17.15 -3.35
CA LYS A 40 8.73 16.14 -4.01
C LYS A 40 7.25 16.32 -3.66
N ARG A 41 6.72 17.52 -3.88
CA ARG A 41 5.29 17.86 -3.65
C ARG A 41 4.32 16.96 -4.40
N ALA A 42 4.67 16.53 -5.61
CA ALA A 42 3.87 15.54 -6.33
C ALA A 42 3.84 14.18 -5.60
N THR A 43 4.98 13.70 -5.10
CA THR A 43 5.02 12.47 -4.28
C THR A 43 4.18 12.61 -3.01
N LEU A 44 4.21 13.77 -2.37
CA LEU A 44 3.37 14.09 -1.20
C LEU A 44 1.88 13.98 -1.54
N ALA A 45 1.44 14.68 -2.58
CA ALA A 45 0.05 14.66 -3.04
C ALA A 45 -0.43 13.25 -3.39
N ALA A 46 0.44 12.43 -4.01
CA ALA A 46 0.13 11.04 -4.32
C ALA A 46 -0.01 10.18 -3.04
N LEU A 47 0.88 10.35 -2.05
CA LEU A 47 0.81 9.65 -0.76
C LEU A 47 -0.47 10.00 0.01
N ALA A 48 -0.78 11.29 0.11
CA ALA A 48 -1.99 11.77 0.76
C ALA A 48 -3.26 11.35 -0.01
N GLY A 49 -3.22 11.44 -1.35
CA GLY A 49 -4.36 11.10 -2.21
C GLY A 49 -4.70 9.62 -2.18
N ALA A 50 -3.70 8.74 -2.06
CA ALA A 50 -3.90 7.30 -1.90
C ALA A 50 -4.62 6.92 -0.59
N VAL A 51 -4.56 7.79 0.43
CA VAL A 51 -5.31 7.64 1.69
C VAL A 51 -6.66 8.34 1.56
N TYR A 52 -6.63 9.66 1.35
CA TYR A 52 -7.80 10.53 1.48
C TYR A 52 -8.72 10.53 0.26
N GLY A 53 -8.26 10.09 -0.91
CA GLY A 53 -9.11 9.90 -2.07
C GLY A 53 -10.08 8.73 -1.90
N ALA A 54 -9.68 7.71 -1.13
CA ALA A 54 -10.45 6.47 -0.95
C ALA A 54 -11.40 6.50 0.25
N VAL A 55 -11.14 7.35 1.25
CA VAL A 55 -11.97 7.42 2.48
C VAL A 55 -13.08 8.47 2.36
N PRO A 56 -14.33 8.15 2.77
CA PRO A 56 -15.47 9.06 2.64
C PRO A 56 -15.43 10.22 3.65
N THR A 57 -14.64 10.11 4.71
CA THR A 57 -14.47 11.15 5.73
C THR A 57 -13.02 11.18 6.20
N VAL A 58 -12.50 12.39 6.36
CA VAL A 58 -11.26 12.63 7.12
C VAL A 58 -11.56 12.42 8.61
N GLY A 59 -10.69 11.71 9.31
CA GLY A 59 -10.84 11.48 10.75
C GLY A 59 -10.83 12.79 11.55
N PHE A 60 -11.41 12.77 12.76
CA PHE A 60 -11.47 13.97 13.62
C PHE A 60 -10.08 14.52 13.98
N ALA A 61 -9.07 13.66 14.00
CA ALA A 61 -7.68 14.00 14.34
C ALA A 61 -6.92 14.66 13.18
N ALA A 62 -7.46 14.67 11.96
CA ALA A 62 -6.80 15.27 10.81
C ALA A 62 -6.57 16.78 11.04
N SER A 63 -5.48 17.33 10.50
CA SER A 63 -5.24 18.77 10.49
C SER A 63 -6.29 19.53 9.66
N ASP A 64 -6.39 20.85 9.89
CA ASP A 64 -7.23 21.72 9.06
C ASP A 64 -6.82 21.68 7.58
N THR A 65 -5.53 21.61 7.30
CA THR A 65 -4.99 21.46 5.95
C THR A 65 -5.53 20.20 5.29
N THR A 66 -5.47 19.06 5.98
CA THR A 66 -5.99 17.79 5.46
C THR A 66 -7.49 17.82 5.26
N ARG A 67 -8.25 18.44 6.17
CA ARG A 67 -9.70 18.63 6.03
C ARG A 67 -10.06 19.44 4.78
N GLN A 68 -9.31 20.50 4.50
CA GLN A 68 -9.54 21.37 3.34
C GLN A 68 -9.13 20.70 2.03
N TRP A 69 -8.05 19.91 2.05
CA TRP A 69 -7.50 19.28 0.85
C TRP A 69 -8.21 17.97 0.46
N ALA A 70 -8.68 17.17 1.42
CA ALA A 70 -9.27 15.85 1.16
C ALA A 70 -10.47 15.84 0.17
N PRO A 71 -11.38 16.85 0.14
CA PRO A 71 -12.38 16.94 -0.92
C PRO A 71 -11.79 16.93 -2.33
N LEU A 72 -10.67 17.65 -2.56
CA LEU A 72 -9.99 17.68 -3.86
C LEU A 72 -9.42 16.31 -4.22
N ALA A 73 -8.83 15.60 -3.25
CA ALA A 73 -8.32 14.25 -3.46
C ALA A 73 -9.41 13.25 -3.87
N ARG A 74 -10.60 13.37 -3.29
CA ARG A 74 -11.76 12.52 -3.63
C ARG A 74 -12.30 12.83 -5.02
N THR A 75 -12.48 14.11 -5.34
CA THR A 75 -12.87 14.55 -6.69
C THR A 75 -11.87 14.04 -7.72
N ALA A 76 -10.57 14.16 -7.43
CA ALA A 76 -9.51 13.66 -8.29
C ALA A 76 -9.59 12.15 -8.54
N MET A 77 -9.84 11.37 -7.49
CA MET A 77 -9.99 9.91 -7.58
C MET A 77 -11.23 9.51 -8.40
N GLN A 78 -12.33 10.23 -8.26
CA GLN A 78 -13.57 9.98 -9.01
C GLN A 78 -13.46 10.38 -10.48
N ALA A 79 -12.82 11.52 -10.76
CA ALA A 79 -12.65 12.06 -12.11
C ALA A 79 -11.49 11.41 -12.88
N GLY A 80 -10.60 10.69 -12.19
CA GLY A 80 -9.38 10.13 -12.78
C GLY A 80 -8.33 11.19 -13.17
N SER A 81 -8.44 12.41 -12.62
CA SER A 81 -7.50 13.52 -12.84
C SER A 81 -7.06 14.12 -11.52
N GLY A 82 -5.75 14.22 -11.29
CA GLY A 82 -5.17 14.75 -10.05
C GLY A 82 -4.84 16.24 -10.07
N ASP A 83 -5.01 16.93 -11.19
CA ASP A 83 -4.35 18.23 -11.43
C ASP A 83 -4.64 19.28 -10.35
N GLU A 84 -5.90 19.42 -9.93
CA GLU A 84 -6.30 20.37 -8.88
C GLU A 84 -5.74 19.98 -7.50
N ALA A 85 -5.76 18.69 -7.17
CA ALA A 85 -5.21 18.20 -5.90
C ALA A 85 -3.68 18.42 -5.85
N PHE A 86 -2.99 18.18 -6.97
CA PHE A 86 -1.55 18.43 -7.11
C PHE A 86 -1.20 19.93 -7.08
N ALA A 87 -2.02 20.78 -7.69
CA ALA A 87 -1.83 22.23 -7.67
C ALA A 87 -2.03 22.80 -6.26
N ALA A 88 -3.02 22.29 -5.52
CA ALA A 88 -3.26 22.68 -4.14
C ALA A 88 -2.08 22.34 -3.22
N VAL A 89 -1.47 21.14 -3.36
CA VAL A 89 -0.28 20.78 -2.59
C VAL A 89 0.94 21.64 -2.96
N ASP A 90 1.11 22.02 -4.22
CA ASP A 90 2.20 22.93 -4.62
C ASP A 90 2.05 24.33 -4.03
N ALA A 91 0.82 24.80 -3.86
CA ALA A 91 0.53 26.12 -3.31
C ALA A 91 0.66 26.18 -1.77
N MET A 92 0.70 25.03 -1.09
CA MET A 92 0.89 25.00 0.37
C MET A 92 2.26 25.53 0.77
N ASP A 93 2.34 26.24 1.89
CA ASP A 93 3.63 26.46 2.54
C ASP A 93 4.23 25.13 3.06
N GLU A 94 5.45 25.18 3.58
CA GLU A 94 6.12 23.98 4.09
C GLU A 94 5.41 23.37 5.31
N ALA A 95 4.81 24.19 6.17
CA ALA A 95 4.17 23.73 7.39
C ALA A 95 2.85 22.98 7.10
N ALA A 96 2.04 23.53 6.20
CA ALA A 96 0.82 22.91 5.73
C ALA A 96 1.11 21.60 4.98
N ALA A 97 2.12 21.57 4.13
CA ALA A 97 2.53 20.36 3.45
C ALA A 97 3.05 19.28 4.41
N ALA A 98 3.86 19.67 5.41
CA ALA A 98 4.30 18.75 6.45
C ALA A 98 3.12 18.16 7.23
N ALA A 99 2.16 18.99 7.65
CA ALA A 99 0.96 18.53 8.36
C ALA A 99 0.13 17.53 7.52
N LEU A 100 -0.06 17.82 6.23
CA LEU A 100 -0.75 16.90 5.32
C LEU A 100 0.00 15.56 5.17
N LEU A 101 1.33 15.61 5.08
CA LEU A 101 2.15 14.40 4.98
C LEU A 101 2.10 13.58 6.27
N ASP A 102 2.25 14.22 7.44
CA ASP A 102 2.22 13.55 8.74
C ASP A 102 0.87 12.85 8.95
N ASP A 103 -0.24 13.56 8.71
CA ASP A 103 -1.59 12.97 8.77
C ASP A 103 -1.71 11.76 7.83
N ALA A 104 -1.16 11.83 6.62
CA ALA A 104 -1.18 10.71 5.69
C ALA A 104 -0.33 9.53 6.19
N LEU A 105 0.85 9.79 6.76
CA LEU A 105 1.74 8.77 7.32
C LEU A 105 1.12 8.05 8.51
N ASP A 106 0.39 8.75 9.37
CA ASP A 106 -0.35 8.12 10.48
C ASP A 106 -1.34 7.08 9.95
N HIS A 107 -2.05 7.37 8.85
CA HIS A 107 -2.90 6.37 8.19
C HIS A 107 -2.11 5.21 7.56
N TRP A 108 -0.94 5.47 6.99
CA TRP A 108 -0.08 4.41 6.46
C TRP A 108 0.47 3.48 7.56
N ALA A 109 0.73 4.01 8.75
CA ALA A 109 1.15 3.27 9.93
C ALA A 109 0.04 2.34 10.47
N MET A 110 -1.21 2.81 10.45
CA MET A 110 -2.38 2.01 10.89
C MET A 110 -2.70 0.84 9.94
N GLY A 111 -2.14 0.81 8.73
CA GLY A 111 -2.37 -0.25 7.74
C GLY A 111 -3.51 0.03 6.76
N ASP A 112 -4.15 1.20 6.84
CA ASP A 112 -5.36 1.56 6.09
C ASP A 112 -5.10 2.04 4.65
N GLY A 113 -3.91 1.82 4.09
CA GLY A 113 -3.53 2.31 2.76
C GLY A 113 -3.90 1.35 1.62
N PRO A 114 -4.98 1.56 0.85
CA PRO A 114 -5.51 0.54 -0.07
C PRO A 114 -5.08 0.73 -1.54
N VAL A 115 -4.44 1.86 -1.90
CA VAL A 115 -4.39 2.31 -3.31
C VAL A 115 -3.04 2.14 -4.01
N LEU A 116 -1.89 2.26 -3.31
CA LEU A 116 -0.57 2.14 -3.97
C LEU A 116 -0.27 0.72 -4.48
N ALA A 117 -0.80 -0.32 -3.83
CA ALA A 117 -0.65 -1.70 -4.30
C ALA A 117 -1.30 -1.95 -5.67
N LYS A 118 -2.38 -1.24 -5.99
CA LYS A 118 -3.05 -1.32 -7.29
C LYS A 118 -2.34 -0.52 -8.38
N LEU A 119 -1.63 0.56 -8.02
CA LEU A 119 -0.87 1.39 -8.95
C LEU A 119 0.53 0.82 -9.28
N SER A 120 1.12 0.01 -8.39
CA SER A 120 2.42 -0.65 -8.63
C SER A 120 2.37 -1.87 -9.57
N GLY A 121 1.25 -2.15 -10.25
CA GLY A 121 1.18 -3.21 -11.27
C GLY A 121 1.51 -4.62 -10.75
N ARG A 122 1.57 -4.83 -9.43
CA ARG A 122 1.70 -6.16 -8.86
C ARG A 122 0.30 -6.75 -8.78
N SER A 123 -0.09 -7.40 -9.87
CA SER A 123 -1.17 -8.39 -9.82
C SER A 123 -0.89 -9.31 -8.63
N PRO A 124 -1.81 -9.49 -7.66
CA PRO A 124 -1.66 -10.58 -6.70
C PRO A 124 -1.58 -11.84 -7.56
N LYS A 125 -0.41 -12.48 -7.57
CA LYS A 125 -0.25 -13.79 -8.18
C LYS A 125 -1.33 -14.64 -7.51
N ALA A 126 -2.37 -14.97 -8.27
CA ALA A 126 -3.36 -15.93 -7.84
C ALA A 126 -2.58 -17.13 -7.29
N PRO A 127 -2.95 -17.68 -6.12
CA PRO A 127 -2.34 -18.92 -5.68
C PRO A 127 -2.47 -19.91 -6.84
N HIS A 128 -1.30 -20.28 -7.36
CA HIS A 128 -1.15 -21.32 -8.37
C HIS A 128 -1.99 -22.50 -7.92
N ASP A 129 -2.78 -23.02 -8.85
CA ASP A 129 -3.57 -24.23 -8.74
C ASP A 129 -3.06 -25.15 -7.64
N ALA A 130 -3.76 -25.12 -6.50
CA ALA A 130 -3.78 -26.27 -5.62
C ALA A 130 -4.51 -27.35 -6.42
N GLY A 131 -3.73 -28.14 -7.15
CA GLY A 131 -4.17 -29.44 -7.64
C GLY A 131 -4.85 -30.20 -6.49
N PRO A 132 -5.81 -31.09 -6.80
CA PRO A 132 -6.59 -31.78 -5.79
C PRO A 132 -5.66 -32.45 -4.77
N PRO A 133 -5.96 -32.39 -3.47
CA PRO A 133 -5.04 -32.83 -2.44
C PRO A 133 -4.68 -34.29 -2.66
N THR A 134 -3.41 -34.53 -2.96
CA THR A 134 -2.80 -35.86 -2.90
C THR A 134 -2.90 -36.33 -1.46
N ARG A 135 -3.77 -37.32 -1.26
CA ARG A 135 -3.92 -38.09 -0.02
C ARG A 135 -2.54 -38.59 0.40
N TRP A 136 -2.01 -38.01 1.47
CA TRP A 136 -0.88 -38.54 2.23
C TRP A 136 -1.23 -39.94 2.74
N THR A 137 -0.41 -40.94 2.38
CA THR A 137 -0.32 -42.21 3.11
C THR A 137 1.06 -42.30 3.77
N PRO A 138 1.16 -42.58 5.08
CA PRO A 138 2.43 -42.72 5.75
C PRO A 138 3.12 -44.03 5.36
N SER A 139 4.43 -43.95 5.19
CA SER A 139 5.34 -45.02 4.79
C SER A 139 5.81 -45.88 5.97
N GLY A 140 5.96 -47.19 5.72
CA GLY A 140 6.59 -48.21 6.58
C GLY A 140 5.66 -49.42 6.74
N ARG A 141 6.00 -50.66 6.37
CA ARG A 141 7.28 -51.37 6.45
C ARG A 141 7.25 -52.68 5.60
N PRO A 142 8.36 -53.44 5.51
CA PRO A 142 8.70 -54.33 4.40
C PRO A 142 8.04 -55.71 4.46
N GLY A 143 8.17 -56.45 3.36
CA GLY A 143 7.52 -57.72 3.13
C GLY A 143 7.88 -58.84 4.10
N SER A 144 6.95 -59.79 4.21
CA SER A 144 7.23 -61.23 4.28
C SER A 144 5.92 -61.98 4.04
N THR A 145 5.97 -62.90 3.08
CA THR A 145 5.29 -64.20 2.99
C THR A 145 4.16 -64.52 3.99
N SER A 146 3.03 -65.03 3.46
CA SER A 146 2.55 -66.42 3.67
C SER A 146 1.05 -66.49 3.37
N SER A 147 0.68 -67.15 2.28
CA SER A 147 -0.68 -67.64 2.04
C SER A 147 -0.97 -68.83 2.96
N PRO A 148 -2.19 -68.96 3.51
CA PRO A 148 -2.51 -70.08 4.38
C PRO A 148 -3.46 -71.10 3.68
N TRP A 149 -3.21 -72.38 3.97
CA TRP A 149 -4.07 -73.58 3.81
C TRP A 149 -4.36 -74.14 2.41
N THR A 150 -3.76 -75.31 2.12
CA THR A 150 -4.49 -76.52 1.65
C THR A 150 -3.76 -77.77 2.16
N THR A 151 -4.42 -78.52 3.05
CA THR A 151 -4.17 -79.93 3.44
C THR A 151 -4.22 -80.87 2.23
N TRP A 152 -3.60 -82.06 2.28
CA TRP A 152 -4.20 -83.40 2.00
C TRP A 152 -3.13 -84.50 2.16
N THR A 153 -3.44 -85.45 3.06
CA THR A 153 -3.03 -86.88 3.20
C THR A 153 -1.57 -87.29 3.11
#